data_AF-A0AAI9TJF4-F1
#
_entry.id   AF-A0AAI9TJF4-F1
#
_cell.length_a   1.000
_cell.length_b   1.000
_cell.length_c   1.000
_cell.angle_alpha   90.00
_cell.angle_beta   90.00
_cell.angle_gamma   90.00
#
_symmetry.space_group_name_H-M   'P 1'
#
loop_
_entity.id
_entity.type
_entity.pdbx_description
1 polymer ?
#
loop_
_entity_poly.entity_id
_entity_poly.type
_entity_poly.pdbx_seq_one_letter_code
_entity_poly.pdbx_strand_id
1 'polypeptide(L)'
;MPVIIVMRIVAGLLSAIPFTIIGGSIEDMFNSHARIWAMYYWTVASNIGLILGPIMSSHIVAGLDWRWNFYIFAIIIAAITGGLFFIRESRPSLLLAYEVQRLADMTTMHSIPPPLNHDHIPDLNTFVKEGLFRPVQLFFQEPIIFVIAIMISVAMSLIYIFTEALQPIYESMGLARTEASLMFIAIGLGTCLSALTRLLDSYILNYFSRQGRAIKPEYKLIGLGLGGPFLAIGLWWFAWTIPPETQTPWIVPTISLVLVGYALTEMDTVLYGYVSDAYLSYSASATAAIAFVRALLSGTFPLFTRQMFDRLGNNVAMSVLAAVATAFCIVPPVFICYGERIRRASKFSQYSWKIQEEQGKEKEDW
;
A
#
# COMPACT_ATOMS: atom_id res chain seq x y z
N MET A 1 -4.51 25.63 -19.78
CA MET A 1 -3.58 24.47 -19.67
C MET A 1 -2.41 24.71 -18.72
N PRO A 2 -1.61 25.80 -18.81
CA PRO A 2 -0.42 25.96 -17.95
C PRO A 2 -0.73 26.00 -16.45
N VAL A 3 -1.80 26.71 -16.07
CA VAL A 3 -2.27 26.81 -14.68
C VAL A 3 -2.61 25.43 -14.10
N ILE A 4 -3.23 24.54 -14.90
CA ILE A 4 -3.58 23.19 -14.46
C ILE A 4 -2.32 22.38 -14.15
N ILE A 5 -1.29 22.50 -15.00
CA ILE A 5 -0.02 21.78 -14.81
C ILE A 5 0.67 22.26 -13.53
N VAL A 6 0.81 23.58 -13.35
CA VAL A 6 1.44 24.16 -12.15
C VAL A 6 0.67 23.75 -10.89
N MET A 7 -0.65 23.87 -10.90
CA MET A 7 -1.48 23.50 -9.74
C MET A 7 -1.44 21.99 -9.45
N ARG A 8 -1.31 21.13 -10.48
CA ARG A 8 -1.13 19.68 -10.30
C ARG A 8 0.22 19.34 -9.68
N ILE A 9 1.29 20.04 -10.07
CA ILE A 9 2.62 19.88 -9.46
C ILE A 9 2.56 20.27 -7.98
N VAL A 10 2.00 21.43 -7.67
CA VAL A 10 1.85 21.91 -6.29
C VAL A 10 0.99 20.95 -5.46
N ALA A 11 -0.15 20.52 -5.99
CA ALA A 11 -1.02 19.56 -5.31
C ALA A 11 -0.33 18.21 -5.06
N GLY A 12 0.46 17.72 -6.03
CA GLY A 12 1.24 16.50 -5.87
C GLY A 12 2.31 16.61 -4.78
N LEU A 13 3.08 17.72 -4.77
CA LEU A 13 4.09 17.98 -3.75
C LEU A 13 3.49 18.07 -2.34
N LEU A 14 2.38 18.80 -2.19
CA LEU A 14 1.71 18.96 -0.90
C LEU A 14 1.01 17.67 -0.44
N SER A 15 0.43 16.89 -1.37
CA SER A 15 -0.25 15.63 -1.04
C SER A 15 0.72 14.51 -0.66
N ALA A 16 1.99 14.60 -1.04
CA ALA A 16 3.00 13.60 -0.66
C ALA A 16 3.24 13.57 0.85
N ILE A 17 3.17 14.72 1.52
CA ILE A 17 3.44 14.87 2.95
C ILE A 17 2.50 13.98 3.79
N PRO A 18 1.16 14.16 3.78
CA PRO A 18 0.27 13.35 4.60
C PRO A 18 0.31 11.87 4.19
N PHE A 19 0.52 11.57 2.90
CA PHE A 19 0.64 10.19 2.43
C PHE A 19 1.81 9.44 3.10
N THR A 20 2.97 10.11 3.26
CA THR A 20 4.16 9.48 3.84
C THR A 20 4.12 9.33 5.38
N ILE A 21 3.41 10.23 6.08
CA ILE A 21 3.43 10.28 7.55
C ILE A 21 2.50 9.24 8.17
N ILE A 22 1.41 8.83 7.48
CA ILE A 22 0.39 7.92 8.02
C ILE A 22 0.99 6.64 8.60
N GLY A 23 1.94 6.01 7.91
CA GLY A 23 2.54 4.76 8.37
C GLY A 23 3.25 4.90 9.72
N GLY A 24 4.01 5.98 9.89
CA GLY A 24 4.68 6.29 11.16
C GLY A 24 3.68 6.66 12.26
N SER A 25 2.66 7.46 11.94
CA SER A 25 1.60 7.79 12.92
C SER A 25 0.84 6.55 13.42
N ILE A 26 0.57 5.57 12.55
CA ILE A 26 -0.05 4.30 12.96
C ILE A 26 0.89 3.52 13.89
N GLU A 27 2.19 3.51 13.62
CA GLU A 27 3.18 2.84 14.47
C GLU A 27 3.30 3.49 15.85
N ASP A 28 3.23 4.82 15.93
CA ASP A 28 3.30 5.57 17.19
C ASP A 28 2.03 5.41 18.04
N MET A 29 0.87 5.18 17.42
CA MET A 29 -0.43 5.11 18.11
C MET A 29 -0.86 3.70 18.51
N PHE A 30 -0.41 2.65 17.80
CA PHE A 30 -0.96 1.30 17.95
C PHE A 30 0.11 0.25 18.26
N ASN A 31 -0.17 -0.59 19.26
CA ASN A 31 0.61 -1.78 19.57
C ASN A 31 0.64 -2.77 18.39
N SER A 32 1.67 -3.63 18.32
CA SER A 32 1.95 -4.52 17.19
C SER A 32 0.76 -5.37 16.70
N HIS A 33 -0.15 -5.77 17.59
CA HIS A 33 -1.36 -6.52 17.22
C HIS A 33 -2.45 -5.64 16.60
N ALA A 34 -2.77 -4.51 17.24
CA ALA A 34 -3.73 -3.53 16.74
C ALA A 34 -3.25 -2.85 15.43
N ARG A 35 -1.93 -2.71 15.28
CA ARG A 35 -1.26 -2.17 14.09
C ARG A 35 -1.64 -2.92 12.81
N ILE A 36 -1.82 -4.24 12.89
CA ILE A 36 -2.21 -5.07 11.73
C ILE A 36 -3.58 -4.63 11.20
N TRP A 37 -4.54 -4.40 12.09
CA TRP A 37 -5.88 -3.94 11.72
C TRP A 37 -5.89 -2.49 11.26
N ALA A 38 -5.13 -1.60 11.91
CA ALA A 38 -5.01 -0.21 11.50
C ALA A 38 -4.43 -0.07 10.08
N MET A 39 -3.34 -0.78 9.77
CA MET A 39 -2.74 -0.81 8.44
C MET A 39 -3.68 -1.42 7.39
N TYR A 40 -4.44 -2.46 7.77
CA TYR A 40 -5.46 -3.06 6.91
C TYR A 40 -6.56 -2.05 6.55
N TYR A 41 -7.17 -1.39 7.54
CA TYR A 41 -8.22 -0.39 7.30
C TYR A 41 -7.71 0.77 6.44
N TRP A 42 -6.49 1.23 6.69
CA TRP A 42 -5.86 2.26 5.86
C TRP A 42 -5.72 1.81 4.41
N THR A 43 -5.22 0.59 4.16
CA THR A 43 -5.02 0.07 2.80
C THR A 43 -6.35 -0.10 2.06
N VAL A 44 -7.37 -0.64 2.74
CA VAL A 44 -8.71 -0.79 2.16
C VAL A 44 -9.32 0.58 1.86
N ALA A 45 -9.23 1.54 2.78
CA ALA A 45 -9.74 2.89 2.56
C ALA A 45 -9.05 3.58 1.37
N SER A 46 -7.72 3.42 1.26
CA SER A 46 -6.94 3.95 0.13
C SER A 46 -7.38 3.34 -1.21
N ASN A 47 -7.55 2.02 -1.27
CA ASN A 47 -7.99 1.33 -2.47
C ASN A 47 -9.44 1.66 -2.85
N ILE A 48 -10.36 1.71 -1.88
CA ILE A 48 -11.75 2.15 -2.12
C ILE A 48 -11.77 3.58 -2.66
N GLY A 49 -10.95 4.49 -2.13
CA GLY A 49 -10.83 5.85 -2.64
C GLY A 49 -10.43 5.89 -4.12
N LEU A 50 -9.47 5.06 -4.52
CA LEU A 50 -9.02 4.95 -5.91
C LEU A 50 -10.10 4.38 -6.85
N ILE A 51 -10.91 3.46 -6.33
CA ILE A 51 -12.02 2.81 -7.04
C ILE A 51 -13.21 3.76 -7.21
N LEU A 52 -13.54 4.54 -6.17
CA LEU A 52 -14.61 5.53 -6.20
C LEU A 52 -14.28 6.74 -7.09
N GLY A 53 -13.00 7.05 -7.30
CA GLY A 53 -12.55 8.18 -8.10
C GLY A 53 -13.17 8.21 -9.52
N PRO A 54 -12.96 7.18 -10.36
CA PRO A 54 -13.55 7.09 -11.69
C PRO A 54 -15.09 7.08 -11.68
N ILE A 55 -15.72 6.47 -10.67
CA ILE A 55 -17.18 6.41 -10.53
C ILE A 55 -17.73 7.81 -10.25
N MET A 56 -17.24 8.48 -9.22
CA MET A 56 -17.69 9.84 -8.91
C MET A 56 -17.42 10.79 -10.08
N SER A 57 -16.23 10.69 -10.69
CA SER A 57 -15.87 11.54 -11.81
C SER A 57 -16.77 11.35 -13.03
N SER A 58 -17.16 10.11 -13.38
CA SER A 58 -18.03 9.85 -14.53
C SER A 58 -19.42 10.46 -14.33
N HIS A 59 -19.99 10.31 -13.12
CA HIS A 59 -21.32 10.81 -12.77
C HIS A 59 -21.34 12.34 -12.62
N ILE A 60 -20.30 12.92 -12.02
CA ILE A 60 -20.17 14.38 -11.91
C ILE A 60 -20.04 15.01 -13.31
N VAL A 61 -19.22 14.44 -14.19
CA VAL A 61 -19.05 14.95 -15.57
C VAL A 61 -20.30 14.74 -16.42
N ALA A 62 -21.11 13.72 -16.14
CA ALA A 62 -22.36 13.49 -16.85
C ALA A 62 -23.46 14.49 -16.45
N GLY A 63 -23.55 14.86 -15.17
CA GLY A 63 -24.58 15.78 -14.66
C GLY A 63 -24.16 17.25 -14.57
N LEU A 64 -22.86 17.52 -14.46
CA LEU A 64 -22.26 18.84 -14.27
C LEU A 64 -21.07 19.01 -15.22
N ASP A 65 -20.24 20.04 -14.99
CA ASP A 65 -18.98 20.28 -15.71
C ASP A 65 -17.80 19.57 -15.01
N TRP A 66 -16.74 19.22 -15.75
CA TRP A 66 -15.53 18.57 -15.22
C TRP A 66 -14.82 19.38 -14.13
N ARG A 67 -15.04 20.71 -14.11
CA ARG A 67 -14.54 21.61 -13.06
C ARG A 67 -15.09 21.27 -11.68
N TRP A 68 -16.31 20.72 -11.61
CA TRP A 68 -16.95 20.36 -10.35
C TRP A 68 -16.24 19.22 -9.61
N ASN A 69 -15.49 18.37 -10.31
CA ASN A 69 -14.61 17.42 -9.65
C ASN A 69 -13.63 18.15 -8.70
N PHE A 70 -12.98 19.22 -9.18
CA PHE A 70 -12.03 20.00 -8.38
C PHE A 70 -12.71 20.75 -7.23
N TYR A 71 -13.89 21.32 -7.46
CA TYR A 71 -14.63 22.01 -6.39
C TYR A 71 -15.06 21.07 -5.27
N ILE A 72 -15.59 19.89 -5.61
CA ILE A 72 -15.99 18.87 -4.62
C ILE A 72 -14.77 18.40 -3.82
N PHE A 73 -13.65 18.09 -4.49
CA PHE A 73 -12.40 17.74 -3.79
C PHE A 73 -11.92 18.87 -2.86
N ALA A 74 -11.99 20.14 -3.29
CA ALA A 74 -11.60 21.28 -2.47
C ALA A 74 -12.49 21.42 -1.21
N ILE A 75 -13.81 21.23 -1.34
CA ILE A 75 -14.76 21.27 -0.21
C ILE A 75 -14.44 20.16 0.79
N ILE A 76 -14.23 18.93 0.32
CA ILE A 76 -13.90 17.79 1.19
C ILE A 76 -12.59 18.03 1.94
N ILE A 77 -11.54 18.46 1.24
CA ILE A 77 -10.23 18.74 1.85
C ILE A 77 -10.33 19.89 2.86
N ALA A 78 -11.09 20.96 2.55
CA ALA A 78 -11.31 22.07 3.47
C ALA A 78 -12.05 21.62 4.74
N ALA A 79 -13.06 20.77 4.62
CA ALA A 79 -13.79 20.21 5.76
C ALA A 79 -12.88 19.33 6.63
N ILE A 80 -12.08 18.45 6.03
CA ILE A 80 -11.12 17.60 6.75
C ILE A 80 -10.07 18.47 7.46
N THR A 81 -9.53 19.48 6.77
CA THR A 81 -8.57 20.44 7.35
C THR A 81 -9.18 21.19 8.53
N GLY A 82 -10.46 21.59 8.42
CA GLY A 82 -11.23 22.15 9.53
C GLY A 82 -11.30 21.21 10.75
N GLY A 83 -11.47 19.91 10.50
CA GLY A 83 -11.47 18.88 11.54
C GLY A 83 -10.13 18.73 12.26
N LEU A 84 -9.01 18.96 11.58
CA LEU A 84 -7.67 18.86 12.17
C LEU A 84 -7.44 19.86 13.32
N PHE A 85 -8.12 21.01 13.33
CA PHE A 85 -8.03 21.99 14.42
C PHE A 85 -8.55 21.46 15.77
N PHE A 86 -9.32 20.37 15.77
CA PHE A 86 -9.86 19.76 16.99
C PHE A 86 -9.04 18.56 17.48
N ILE A 87 -8.04 18.12 16.71
CA ILE A 87 -7.16 17.01 17.09
C ILE A 87 -6.18 17.49 18.16
N ARG A 88 -5.99 16.65 19.19
CA ARG A 88 -4.97 16.86 20.22
C ARG A 88 -3.70 16.11 19.87
N GLU A 89 -2.58 16.59 20.39
CA GLU A 89 -1.29 15.91 20.27
C GLU A 89 -1.37 14.47 20.79
N SER A 90 -0.91 13.52 19.98
CA SER A 90 -0.95 12.08 20.26
C SER A 90 0.42 11.45 20.37
N ARG A 91 1.51 12.17 20.04
CA ARG A 91 2.87 11.62 19.99
C ARG A 91 3.42 11.37 21.39
N PRO A 92 3.74 10.11 21.76
CA PRO A 92 4.17 9.77 23.12
C PRO A 92 5.46 10.47 23.57
N SER A 93 6.44 10.60 22.67
CA SER A 93 7.73 11.26 22.96
C SER A 93 7.57 12.73 23.33
N LEU A 94 6.69 13.44 22.63
CA LEU A 94 6.43 14.86 22.83
C LEU A 94 5.59 15.10 24.09
N LEU A 95 4.57 14.27 24.32
CA LEU A 95 3.80 14.27 25.57
C LEU A 95 4.67 13.96 26.79
N LEU A 96 5.60 13.00 26.67
CA LEU A 96 6.56 12.69 27.72
C LEU A 96 7.51 13.87 27.99
N ALA A 97 8.01 14.52 26.94
CA ALA A 97 8.85 15.71 27.11
C ALA A 97 8.11 16.83 27.84
N TYR A 98 6.83 17.05 27.50
CA TYR A 98 5.99 18.05 28.17
C TYR A 98 5.75 17.71 29.65
N GLU A 99 5.43 16.45 29.98
CA GLU A 99 5.21 16.05 31.38
C GLU A 99 6.51 16.05 32.20
N VAL A 100 7.64 15.66 31.62
CA VAL A 100 8.95 15.75 32.28
C VAL A 100 9.31 17.21 32.58
N GLN A 101 9.04 18.13 31.65
CA GLN A 101 9.26 19.55 31.85
C GLN A 101 8.32 20.12 32.93
N ARG A 102 7.05 19.75 32.90
CA ARG A 102 6.07 20.16 33.91
C ARG A 102 6.45 19.68 35.31
N LEU A 103 6.96 18.44 35.44
CA LEU A 103 7.48 17.92 36.70
C LEU A 103 8.74 18.66 37.14
N ALA A 104 9.64 19.03 36.21
CA ALA A 104 10.82 19.85 36.53
C ALA A 104 10.43 21.22 37.08
N ASP A 105 9.39 21.85 36.54
CA ASP A 105 8.91 23.15 37.02
C ASP A 105 8.25 23.06 38.42
N MET A 106 7.60 21.92 38.73
CA MET A 106 6.93 21.70 40.02
C MET A 106 7.88 21.24 41.14
N THR A 107 9.05 20.71 40.81
CA THR A 107 9.96 20.11 41.78
C THR A 107 11.30 20.84 41.77
N THR A 108 11.78 21.32 42.94
CA THR A 108 13.14 21.88 43.11
C THR A 108 14.28 20.84 43.01
N MET A 109 14.02 19.70 42.36
CA MET A 109 15.02 18.66 42.11
C MET A 109 15.81 18.98 40.84
N HIS A 110 17.10 19.27 41.00
CA HIS A 110 18.05 19.53 39.91
C HIS A 110 18.44 18.28 39.08
N SER A 111 17.79 17.14 39.27
CA SER A 111 18.25 15.85 38.72
C SER A 111 17.11 15.02 38.14
N ILE A 112 16.20 15.63 37.37
CA ILE A 112 15.26 14.88 36.55
C ILE A 112 16.02 14.43 35.29
N PRO A 113 16.14 13.13 35.01
CA PRO A 113 16.78 12.66 33.79
C PRO A 113 16.03 13.19 32.57
N PRO A 114 16.73 13.53 31.48
CA PRO A 114 16.09 14.03 30.27
C PRO A 114 15.06 13.02 29.76
N PRO A 115 13.94 13.49 29.16
CA PRO A 115 12.97 12.59 28.58
C PRO A 115 13.68 11.68 27.58
N LEU A 116 13.32 10.39 27.57
CA LEU A 116 13.82 9.44 26.58
C LEU A 116 13.20 9.80 25.22
N ASN A 117 13.75 10.84 24.60
CA ASN A 117 13.27 11.39 23.35
C ASN A 117 14.35 11.17 22.29
N HIS A 118 14.09 10.22 21.39
CA HIS A 118 14.95 9.96 20.24
C HIS A 118 14.66 10.92 19.07
N ASP A 119 13.67 11.81 19.21
CA ASP A 119 13.31 12.78 18.18
C ASP A 119 14.34 13.90 18.15
N HIS A 120 15.24 13.82 17.17
CA HIS A 120 16.13 14.90 16.82
C HIS A 120 15.81 15.35 15.40
N ILE A 121 15.84 16.67 15.16
CA ILE A 121 15.76 17.20 13.79
C ILE A 121 17.08 16.83 13.12
N PRO A 122 17.10 15.95 12.11
CA PRO A 122 18.35 15.52 11.52
C PRO A 122 19.03 16.69 10.81
N ASP A 123 20.36 16.76 10.95
CA ASP A 123 21.18 17.65 10.11
C ASP A 123 20.92 17.39 8.63
N LEU A 124 21.09 18.41 7.78
CA LEU A 124 20.80 18.31 6.35
C LEU A 124 21.57 17.17 5.66
N ASN A 125 22.80 16.89 6.10
CA ASN A 125 23.58 15.76 5.62
C ASN A 125 22.96 14.41 6.03
N THR A 126 22.52 14.30 7.29
CA THR A 126 21.81 13.12 7.80
C THR A 126 20.49 12.93 7.06
N PHE A 127 19.71 13.99 6.87
CA PHE A 127 18.47 13.95 6.09
C PHE A 127 18.68 13.46 4.66
N VAL A 128 19.69 13.98 3.94
CA VAL A 128 20.00 13.54 2.57
C VAL A 128 20.46 12.08 2.55
N LYS A 129 21.33 11.68 3.48
CA LYS A 129 21.85 10.32 3.56
C LYS A 129 20.76 9.30 3.88
N GLU A 130 19.92 9.60 4.86
CA GLU A 130 18.90 8.68 5.38
C GLU A 130 17.59 8.74 4.59
N GLY A 131 17.21 9.92 4.13
CA GLY A 131 15.96 10.17 3.40
C GLY A 131 16.06 9.91 1.90
N LEU A 132 17.22 10.14 1.27
CA LEU A 132 17.37 10.01 -0.18
C LEU A 132 18.26 8.83 -0.59
N PHE A 133 19.46 8.73 -0.03
CA PHE A 133 20.41 7.69 -0.45
C PHE A 133 20.10 6.31 0.11
N ARG A 134 19.68 6.21 1.38
CA ARG A 134 19.40 4.92 2.02
C ARG A 134 18.25 4.14 1.37
N PRO A 135 17.10 4.74 0.99
CA PRO A 135 16.06 4.01 0.25
C PRO A 135 16.57 3.46 -1.09
N VAL A 136 17.33 4.26 -1.84
CA VAL A 136 17.95 3.83 -3.11
C VAL A 136 18.92 2.69 -2.87
N GLN A 137 19.75 2.79 -1.83
CA GLN A 137 20.69 1.74 -1.45
C GLN A 137 19.96 0.44 -1.09
N LEU A 138 18.91 0.51 -0.26
CA LEU A 138 18.09 -0.65 0.10
C LEU A 138 17.45 -1.27 -1.15
N PHE A 139 16.91 -0.47 -2.07
CA PHE A 139 16.32 -0.99 -3.29
C PHE A 139 17.30 -1.81 -4.16
N PHE A 140 18.55 -1.36 -4.31
CA PHE A 140 19.54 -2.06 -5.14
C PHE A 140 20.34 -3.14 -4.41
N GLN A 141 20.48 -3.04 -3.09
CA GLN A 141 21.31 -3.97 -2.30
C GLN A 141 20.51 -5.09 -1.64
N GLU A 142 19.19 -4.91 -1.44
CA GLU A 142 18.33 -5.90 -0.80
C GLU A 142 17.38 -6.55 -1.82
N PRO A 143 17.65 -7.81 -2.23
CA PRO A 143 16.81 -8.51 -3.20
C PRO A 143 15.34 -8.64 -2.77
N ILE A 144 15.10 -8.77 -1.46
CA ILE A 144 13.74 -8.83 -0.91
C ILE A 144 13.01 -7.52 -1.17
N ILE A 145 13.62 -6.38 -0.84
CA ILE A 145 13.02 -5.06 -1.04
C ILE A 145 12.81 -4.80 -2.53
N PHE A 146 13.76 -5.17 -3.38
CA PHE A 146 13.64 -5.04 -4.83
C PHE A 146 12.41 -5.77 -5.39
N VAL A 147 12.26 -7.06 -5.08
CA VAL A 147 11.14 -7.88 -5.57
C VAL A 147 9.82 -7.36 -5.03
N ILE A 148 9.76 -7.03 -3.74
CA ILE A 148 8.56 -6.48 -3.10
C ILE A 148 8.16 -5.14 -3.72
N ALA A 149 9.13 -4.24 -3.91
CA ALA A 149 8.89 -2.95 -4.55
C ALA A 149 8.32 -3.14 -5.95
N ILE A 150 8.85 -4.06 -6.77
CA ILE A 150 8.31 -4.34 -8.10
C ILE A 150 6.88 -4.88 -8.02
N MET A 151 6.61 -5.85 -7.15
CA MET A 151 5.27 -6.45 -7.02
C MET A 151 4.21 -5.43 -6.62
N ILE A 152 4.47 -4.66 -5.56
CA ILE A 152 3.58 -3.59 -5.09
C ILE A 152 3.40 -2.53 -6.19
N SER A 153 4.49 -2.15 -6.86
CA SER A 153 4.44 -1.12 -7.88
C SER A 153 3.63 -1.53 -9.09
N VAL A 154 3.78 -2.78 -9.55
CA VAL A 154 2.98 -3.33 -10.65
C VAL A 154 1.52 -3.49 -10.24
N ALA A 155 1.24 -3.98 -9.03
CA ALA A 155 -0.12 -4.09 -8.51
C ALA A 155 -0.83 -2.72 -8.50
N MET A 156 -0.20 -1.69 -7.93
CA MET A 156 -0.76 -0.34 -7.93
C MET A 156 -0.95 0.22 -9.35
N SER A 157 0.06 0.03 -10.22
CA SER A 157 0.01 0.53 -11.59
C SER A 157 -1.08 -0.15 -12.42
N LEU A 158 -1.43 -1.39 -12.08
CA LEU A 158 -2.54 -2.10 -12.70
C LEU A 158 -3.89 -1.42 -12.42
N ILE A 159 -4.10 -0.88 -11.21
CA ILE A 159 -5.32 -0.11 -10.90
C ILE A 159 -5.38 1.13 -11.80
N TYR A 160 -4.27 1.84 -11.98
CA TYR A 160 -4.21 2.98 -12.88
C TYR A 160 -4.40 2.60 -14.35
N ILE A 161 -3.86 1.45 -14.81
CA ILE A 161 -4.19 0.92 -16.14
C ILE A 161 -5.70 0.71 -16.25
N PHE A 162 -6.35 0.11 -15.24
CA PHE A 162 -7.79 -0.07 -15.26
C PHE A 162 -8.54 1.27 -15.30
N THR A 163 -8.06 2.32 -14.63
CA THR A 163 -8.70 3.66 -14.74
C THR A 163 -8.80 4.18 -16.18
N GLU A 164 -7.83 3.85 -17.03
CA GLU A 164 -7.80 4.25 -18.44
C GLU A 164 -8.47 3.22 -19.36
N ALA A 165 -8.35 1.92 -19.08
CA ALA A 165 -8.77 0.85 -19.98
C ALA A 165 -10.19 0.33 -19.70
N LEU A 166 -10.64 0.33 -18.44
CA LEU A 166 -11.86 -0.37 -18.05
C LEU A 166 -13.10 0.27 -18.68
N GLN A 167 -13.26 1.60 -18.55
CA GLN A 167 -14.42 2.29 -19.14
C GLN A 167 -14.53 2.09 -20.66
N PRO A 168 -13.48 2.32 -21.47
CA PRO A 168 -13.52 2.05 -22.91
C PRO A 168 -13.88 0.60 -23.28
N ILE A 169 -13.38 -0.39 -22.52
CA ILE A 169 -13.70 -1.81 -22.76
C ILE A 169 -15.21 -2.05 -22.60
N TYR A 170 -15.81 -1.54 -21.52
CA TYR A 170 -17.25 -1.73 -21.28
C TYR A 170 -18.14 -0.84 -22.17
N GLU A 171 -17.66 0.35 -22.56
CA GLU A 171 -18.31 1.18 -23.58
C GLU A 171 -18.36 0.43 -24.93
N SER A 172 -17.31 -0.34 -25.28
CA SER A 172 -17.31 -1.18 -26.49
C SER A 172 -18.30 -2.35 -26.45
N MET A 173 -18.77 -2.73 -25.26
CA MET A 173 -19.84 -3.72 -25.06
C MET A 173 -21.25 -3.09 -25.14
N GLY A 174 -21.36 -1.78 -25.38
CA GLY A 174 -22.63 -1.05 -25.50
C GLY A 174 -23.15 -0.40 -24.22
N LEU A 175 -22.36 -0.38 -23.13
CA LEU A 175 -22.73 0.30 -21.89
C LEU A 175 -22.50 1.81 -22.00
N ALA A 176 -23.36 2.60 -21.35
CA ALA A 176 -23.12 4.03 -21.21
C ALA A 176 -21.88 4.29 -20.34
N ARG A 177 -21.18 5.42 -20.54
CA ARG A 177 -19.99 5.79 -19.74
C ARG A 177 -20.20 5.71 -18.23
N THR A 178 -21.36 6.15 -17.75
CA THR A 178 -21.73 6.09 -16.33
C THR A 178 -21.87 4.64 -15.85
N GLU A 179 -22.50 3.78 -16.64
CA GLU A 179 -22.68 2.36 -16.34
C GLU A 179 -21.36 1.60 -16.38
N ALA A 180 -20.53 1.87 -17.40
CA ALA A 180 -19.19 1.30 -17.53
C ALA A 180 -18.31 1.64 -16.32
N SER A 181 -18.46 2.83 -15.73
CA SER A 181 -17.74 3.20 -14.52
C SER A 181 -18.16 2.39 -13.28
N LEU A 182 -19.38 1.86 -13.22
CA LEU A 182 -19.83 1.04 -12.09
C LEU A 182 -19.07 -0.29 -11.98
N MET A 183 -18.38 -0.72 -13.04
CA MET A 183 -17.61 -1.97 -13.02
C MET A 183 -16.41 -1.91 -12.06
N PHE A 184 -15.95 -0.71 -11.70
CA PHE A 184 -14.97 -0.52 -10.62
C PHE A 184 -15.48 -1.04 -9.27
N ILE A 185 -16.80 -1.08 -9.02
CA ILE A 185 -17.38 -1.65 -7.79
C ILE A 185 -16.98 -3.12 -7.63
N ALA A 186 -16.82 -3.89 -8.71
CA ALA A 186 -16.37 -5.27 -8.62
C ALA A 186 -14.95 -5.38 -8.03
N ILE A 187 -14.04 -4.48 -8.42
CA ILE A 187 -12.71 -4.37 -7.79
C ILE A 187 -12.89 -4.04 -6.31
N GLY A 188 -13.79 -3.11 -5.97
CA GLY A 188 -14.10 -2.70 -4.60
C GLY A 188 -14.60 -3.85 -3.73
N LEU A 189 -15.51 -4.68 -4.26
CA LEU A 189 -15.98 -5.89 -3.58
C LEU A 189 -14.82 -6.85 -3.30
N GLY A 190 -13.92 -7.02 -4.27
CA GLY A 190 -12.68 -7.77 -4.09
C GLY A 190 -11.84 -7.25 -2.93
N THR A 191 -11.65 -5.93 -2.85
CA THR A 191 -10.90 -5.30 -1.76
C THR A 191 -11.51 -5.59 -0.39
N CYS A 192 -12.84 -5.60 -0.27
CA CYS A 192 -13.52 -5.93 0.98
C CYS A 192 -13.37 -7.40 1.38
N LEU A 193 -13.30 -8.32 0.40
CA LEU A 193 -13.12 -9.75 0.66
C LEU A 193 -11.74 -10.09 1.28
N SER A 194 -10.75 -9.20 1.16
CA SER A 194 -9.45 -9.33 1.83
C SER A 194 -9.57 -9.34 3.37
N ALA A 195 -10.71 -8.90 3.92
CA ALA A 195 -11.02 -9.03 5.34
C ALA A 195 -10.97 -10.49 5.83
N LEU A 196 -11.39 -11.44 4.98
CA LEU A 196 -11.45 -12.86 5.33
C LEU A 196 -10.05 -13.42 5.57
N THR A 197 -9.09 -13.06 4.72
CA THR A 197 -7.68 -13.41 4.91
C THR A 197 -7.08 -12.73 6.14
N ARG A 198 -7.43 -11.47 6.40
CA ARG A 198 -6.97 -10.77 7.61
C ARG A 198 -7.47 -11.40 8.91
N LEU A 199 -8.71 -11.91 8.91
CA LEU A 199 -9.27 -12.67 10.03
C LEU A 199 -8.50 -14.00 10.23
N LEU A 200 -8.19 -14.69 9.14
CA LEU A 200 -7.39 -15.92 9.17
C LEU A 200 -5.98 -15.66 9.71
N ASP A 201 -5.29 -14.63 9.22
CA ASP A 201 -3.97 -14.21 9.72
C ASP A 201 -4.02 -13.93 11.22
N SER A 202 -5.03 -13.18 11.67
CA SER A 202 -5.19 -12.85 13.09
C SER A 202 -5.40 -14.10 13.94
N TYR A 203 -6.18 -15.06 13.45
CA TYR A 203 -6.39 -16.34 14.12
C TYR A 203 -5.09 -17.15 14.23
N ILE A 204 -4.33 -17.26 13.13
CA ILE A 204 -3.05 -17.99 13.07
C ILE A 204 -2.02 -17.34 14.02
N LEU A 205 -1.89 -16.02 13.99
CA LEU A 205 -0.95 -15.28 14.85
C LEU A 205 -1.32 -15.44 16.33
N ASN A 206 -2.62 -15.38 16.67
CA ASN A 206 -3.09 -15.61 18.04
C ASN A 206 -2.82 -17.04 18.50
N TYR A 207 -3.00 -18.03 17.62
CA TYR A 207 -2.72 -19.43 17.90
C TYR A 207 -1.23 -19.64 18.23
N PHE A 208 -0.33 -19.12 17.41
CA PHE A 208 1.11 -19.22 17.66
C PHE A 208 1.57 -18.45 18.90
N SER A 209 1.00 -17.25 19.12
CA SER A 209 1.28 -16.46 20.31
C SER A 209 0.88 -17.19 21.59
N ARG A 210 -0.25 -17.92 21.58
CA ARG A 210 -0.70 -18.74 22.72
C ARG A 210 0.20 -19.94 22.99
N GLN A 211 0.93 -20.41 21.98
CA GLN A 211 1.91 -21.48 22.12
C GLN A 211 3.31 -20.97 22.50
N GLY A 212 3.46 -19.68 22.82
CA GLY A 212 4.74 -19.09 23.17
C GLY A 212 5.76 -19.00 22.02
N ARG A 213 5.37 -19.32 20.78
CA ARG A 213 6.29 -19.31 19.64
C ARG A 213 6.59 -17.89 19.17
N ALA A 214 7.85 -17.60 18.87
CA ALA A 214 8.24 -16.35 18.22
C ALA A 214 7.54 -16.23 16.85
N ILE A 215 6.87 -15.10 16.62
CA ILE A 215 6.14 -14.84 15.38
C ILE A 215 7.15 -14.44 14.32
N LYS A 216 7.32 -15.30 13.30
CA LYS A 216 8.14 -15.00 12.13
C LYS A 216 7.38 -14.14 11.12
N PRO A 217 8.02 -13.13 10.49
CA PRO A 217 7.40 -12.34 9.42
C PRO A 217 6.86 -13.20 8.27
N GLU A 218 7.53 -14.32 7.97
CA GLU A 218 7.18 -15.23 6.88
C GLU A 218 5.79 -15.86 7.04
N TYR A 219 5.25 -15.97 8.26
CA TYR A 219 3.89 -16.48 8.49
C TYR A 219 2.80 -15.57 7.93
N LYS A 220 3.11 -14.30 7.66
CA LYS A 220 2.18 -13.35 7.04
C LYS A 220 2.12 -13.50 5.52
N LEU A 221 3.06 -14.22 4.90
CA LEU A 221 3.11 -14.40 3.44
C LEU A 221 2.05 -15.37 2.90
N ILE A 222 1.23 -15.98 3.78
CA ILE A 222 0.13 -16.86 3.37
C ILE A 222 -0.86 -16.11 2.48
N GLY A 223 -1.22 -14.86 2.84
CA GLY A 223 -2.08 -14.02 2.01
C GLY A 223 -1.49 -13.75 0.62
N LEU A 224 -0.17 -13.58 0.52
CA LEU A 224 0.52 -13.45 -0.78
C LEU A 224 0.44 -14.73 -1.62
N GLY A 225 0.48 -15.90 -0.95
CA GLY A 225 0.29 -17.21 -1.59
C GLY A 225 -1.07 -17.38 -2.27
N LEU A 226 -2.11 -16.69 -1.79
CA LEU A 226 -3.43 -16.62 -2.42
C LEU A 226 -3.53 -15.47 -3.43
N GLY A 227 -2.98 -14.31 -3.08
CA GLY A 227 -3.02 -13.10 -3.91
C GLY A 227 -2.38 -13.28 -5.28
N GLY A 228 -1.20 -13.90 -5.37
CA GLY A 228 -0.52 -14.16 -6.65
C GLY A 228 -1.40 -14.94 -7.65
N PRO A 229 -1.83 -16.17 -7.31
CA PRO A 229 -2.72 -16.96 -8.15
C PRO A 229 -4.03 -16.27 -8.48
N PHE A 230 -4.68 -15.58 -7.52
CA PHE A 230 -5.95 -14.89 -7.78
C PHE A 230 -5.77 -13.70 -8.72
N LEU A 231 -4.64 -12.98 -8.66
CA LEU A 231 -4.32 -11.93 -9.62
C LEU A 231 -4.17 -12.52 -11.03
N ALA A 232 -3.39 -13.59 -11.16
CA ALA A 232 -3.16 -14.25 -12.44
C ALA A 232 -4.46 -14.78 -13.04
N ILE A 233 -5.25 -15.54 -12.26
CA ILE A 233 -6.54 -16.08 -12.68
C ILE A 233 -7.50 -14.96 -13.05
N GLY A 234 -7.61 -13.92 -12.23
CA GLY A 234 -8.49 -12.78 -12.49
C GLY A 234 -8.13 -12.06 -13.80
N LEU A 235 -6.84 -11.82 -14.06
CA LEU A 235 -6.40 -11.15 -15.27
C LEU A 235 -6.51 -12.02 -16.51
N TRP A 236 -6.19 -13.32 -16.43
CA TRP A 236 -6.39 -14.25 -17.55
C TRP A 236 -7.87 -14.39 -17.89
N TRP A 237 -8.73 -14.52 -16.87
CA TRP A 237 -10.17 -14.55 -17.06
C TRP A 237 -10.63 -13.26 -17.75
N PHE A 238 -10.27 -12.08 -17.21
CA PHE A 238 -10.64 -10.81 -17.83
C PHE A 238 -10.16 -10.70 -19.28
N ALA A 239 -8.88 -11.01 -19.54
CA ALA A 239 -8.26 -10.93 -20.87
C ALA A 239 -8.99 -11.75 -21.95
N TRP A 240 -9.54 -12.91 -21.59
CA TRP A 240 -10.21 -13.82 -22.51
C TRP A 240 -11.73 -13.78 -22.44
N THR A 241 -12.31 -12.81 -21.74
CA THR A 241 -13.77 -12.62 -21.69
C THR A 241 -14.22 -11.28 -22.24
N ILE A 242 -13.30 -10.37 -22.52
CA ILE A 242 -13.56 -9.09 -23.20
C ILE A 242 -13.65 -9.27 -24.73
N PRO A 243 -14.54 -8.55 -25.43
CA PRO A 243 -14.57 -8.48 -26.89
C PRO A 243 -13.27 -7.88 -27.47
N PRO A 244 -12.89 -8.23 -28.72
CA PRO A 244 -13.69 -8.92 -29.74
C PRO A 244 -13.60 -10.46 -29.74
N GLU A 245 -12.59 -11.05 -29.09
CA GLU A 245 -12.33 -12.50 -29.17
C GLU A 245 -13.49 -13.36 -28.63
N THR A 246 -14.20 -12.84 -27.63
CA THR A 246 -15.36 -13.52 -27.03
C THR A 246 -16.51 -12.54 -26.83
N GLN A 247 -17.68 -12.87 -27.36
CA GLN A 247 -18.92 -12.12 -27.12
C GLN A 247 -19.61 -12.62 -25.85
N THR A 248 -18.99 -12.39 -24.69
CA THR A 248 -19.62 -12.73 -23.40
C THR A 248 -20.47 -11.58 -22.87
N PRO A 249 -21.51 -11.86 -22.05
CA PRO A 249 -22.22 -10.82 -21.32
C PRO A 249 -21.26 -10.04 -20.41
N TRP A 250 -21.44 -8.72 -20.30
CA TRP A 250 -20.60 -7.83 -19.48
C TRP A 250 -20.36 -8.33 -18.05
N ILE A 251 -21.29 -9.10 -17.47
CA ILE A 251 -21.19 -9.68 -16.12
C ILE A 251 -19.97 -10.59 -15.98
N VAL A 252 -19.63 -11.35 -17.02
CA VAL A 252 -18.57 -12.36 -16.98
C VAL A 252 -17.19 -11.73 -16.73
N PRO A 253 -16.71 -10.75 -17.52
CA PRO A 253 -15.46 -10.06 -17.21
C PRO A 253 -15.57 -9.28 -15.89
N THR A 254 -16.73 -8.75 -15.51
CA THR A 254 -16.89 -8.02 -14.25
C THR A 254 -16.63 -8.88 -13.01
N ILE A 255 -17.04 -10.15 -13.01
CA ILE A 255 -16.78 -11.06 -11.88
C ILE A 255 -15.28 -11.28 -11.70
N SER A 256 -14.51 -11.37 -12.78
CA SER A 256 -13.06 -11.55 -12.69
C SER A 256 -12.35 -10.39 -11.97
N LEU A 257 -12.89 -9.18 -12.07
CA LEU A 257 -12.37 -7.99 -11.38
C LEU A 257 -12.45 -8.09 -9.86
N VAL A 258 -13.36 -8.92 -9.32
CA VAL A 258 -13.42 -9.21 -7.88
C VAL A 258 -12.16 -9.92 -7.42
N LEU A 259 -11.68 -10.91 -8.18
CA LEU A 259 -10.43 -11.62 -7.89
C LEU A 259 -9.23 -10.68 -7.98
N VAL A 260 -9.23 -9.81 -8.99
CA VAL A 260 -8.19 -8.79 -9.18
C VAL A 260 -8.16 -7.83 -7.98
N GLY A 261 -9.31 -7.26 -7.58
CA GLY A 261 -9.38 -6.34 -6.45
C GLY A 261 -8.95 -6.96 -5.12
N TYR A 262 -9.32 -8.22 -4.89
CA TYR A 262 -8.84 -8.99 -3.74
C TYR A 262 -7.31 -9.12 -3.76
N ALA A 263 -6.75 -9.57 -4.87
CA ALA A 263 -5.34 -9.84 -4.99
C ALA A 263 -4.47 -8.58 -4.86
N LEU A 264 -4.91 -7.47 -5.46
CA LEU A 264 -4.23 -6.17 -5.36
C LEU A 264 -4.15 -5.69 -3.91
N THR A 265 -5.25 -5.83 -3.16
CA THR A 265 -5.30 -5.45 -1.74
C THR A 265 -4.43 -6.37 -0.86
N GLU A 266 -4.47 -7.67 -1.12
CA GLU A 266 -3.63 -8.65 -0.41
C GLU A 266 -2.14 -8.42 -0.66
N MET A 267 -1.73 -8.19 -1.91
CA MET A 267 -0.33 -7.90 -2.24
C MET A 267 0.17 -6.67 -1.50
N ASP A 268 -0.57 -5.56 -1.49
CA ASP A 268 -0.17 -4.35 -0.76
C ASP A 268 -0.07 -4.63 0.74
N THR A 269 -1.15 -5.12 1.36
CA THR A 269 -1.20 -5.27 2.81
C THR A 269 -0.16 -6.25 3.36
N VAL A 270 0.02 -7.40 2.72
CA VAL A 270 0.96 -8.43 3.17
C VAL A 270 2.40 -8.00 2.96
N LEU A 271 2.73 -7.42 1.81
CA LEU A 271 4.10 -7.08 1.48
C LEU A 271 4.61 -5.86 2.28
N TYR A 272 3.80 -4.82 2.46
CA TYR A 272 4.16 -3.72 3.37
C TYR A 272 4.34 -4.21 4.80
N GLY A 273 3.43 -5.08 5.27
CA GLY A 273 3.55 -5.70 6.61
C GLY A 273 4.83 -6.53 6.76
N TYR A 274 5.17 -7.34 5.76
CA TYR A 274 6.39 -8.15 5.76
C TYR A 274 7.65 -7.29 5.82
N VAL A 275 7.73 -6.21 5.02
CA VAL A 275 8.87 -5.29 5.04
C VAL A 275 9.02 -4.62 6.40
N SER A 276 7.90 -4.18 6.98
CA SER A 276 7.91 -3.53 8.29
C SER A 276 8.47 -4.45 9.39
N ASP A 277 8.11 -5.73 9.36
CA ASP A 277 8.57 -6.68 10.37
C ASP A 277 9.97 -7.25 10.08
N ALA A 278 10.36 -7.37 8.80
CA ALA A 278 11.65 -7.92 8.40
C ALA A 278 12.81 -6.93 8.64
N TYR A 279 12.56 -5.62 8.44
CA TYR A 279 13.60 -4.60 8.46
C TYR A 279 13.55 -3.65 9.67
N LEU A 280 12.54 -3.74 10.55
CA LEU A 280 12.38 -2.97 11.83
C LEU A 280 13.02 -1.56 11.80
N SER A 281 14.29 -1.41 12.19
CA SER A 281 15.01 -0.12 12.20
C SER A 281 15.13 0.58 10.85
N TYR A 282 15.12 -0.18 9.75
CA TYR A 282 15.16 0.33 8.38
C TYR A 282 13.80 0.24 7.66
N SER A 283 12.72 -0.09 8.38
CA SER A 283 11.36 -0.20 7.83
C SER A 283 10.96 1.06 7.06
N ALA A 284 11.11 2.25 7.67
CA ALA A 284 10.75 3.52 7.06
C ALA A 284 11.51 3.81 5.75
N SER A 285 12.81 3.50 5.69
CA SER A 285 13.61 3.67 4.47
C SER A 285 13.25 2.65 3.39
N ALA A 286 12.90 1.41 3.78
CA ALA A 286 12.45 0.37 2.86
C ALA A 286 11.08 0.71 2.26
N THR A 287 10.13 1.18 3.07
CA THR A 287 8.81 1.62 2.61
C THR A 287 8.91 2.86 1.73
N ALA A 288 9.82 3.79 2.01
CA ALA A 288 10.11 4.92 1.14
C ALA A 288 10.60 4.47 -0.25
N ALA A 289 11.49 3.47 -0.31
CA ALA A 289 11.97 2.91 -1.58
C ALA A 289 10.82 2.30 -2.40
N ILE A 290 9.97 1.50 -1.75
CA ILE A 290 8.78 0.91 -2.36
C ILE A 290 7.83 2.01 -2.86
N ALA A 291 7.54 3.01 -2.04
CA ALA A 291 6.66 4.11 -2.39
C ALA A 291 7.17 4.91 -3.58
N PHE A 292 8.49 5.12 -3.69
CA PHE A 292 9.12 5.81 -4.81
C PHE A 292 8.93 5.04 -6.12
N VAL A 293 9.28 3.75 -6.15
CA VAL A 293 9.11 2.90 -7.34
C VAL A 293 7.63 2.81 -7.71
N ARG A 294 6.75 2.66 -6.72
CA ARG A 294 5.30 2.61 -6.92
C ARG A 294 4.79 3.88 -7.57
N ALA A 295 5.18 5.04 -7.06
CA ALA A 295 4.79 6.32 -7.62
C ALA A 295 5.31 6.50 -9.05
N LEU A 296 6.54 6.08 -9.34
CA LEU A 296 7.13 6.15 -10.67
C LEU A 296 6.36 5.27 -11.67
N LEU A 297 6.09 4.00 -11.33
CA LEU A 297 5.36 3.10 -12.23
C LEU A 297 3.90 3.54 -12.37
N SER A 298 3.24 3.92 -11.28
CA SER A 298 1.84 4.37 -11.31
C SER A 298 1.64 5.65 -12.11
N GLY A 299 2.61 6.57 -12.07
CA GLY A 299 2.57 7.80 -12.87
C GLY A 299 2.95 7.60 -14.34
N THR A 300 3.74 6.58 -14.66
CA THR A 300 4.21 6.33 -16.03
C THR A 300 3.28 5.42 -16.83
N PHE A 301 2.65 4.43 -16.19
CA PHE A 301 1.81 3.44 -16.87
C PHE A 301 0.66 4.06 -17.66
N PRO A 302 -0.15 4.97 -17.10
CA PRO A 302 -1.22 5.66 -17.83
C PRO A 302 -0.76 6.40 -19.10
N LEU A 303 0.50 6.86 -19.16
CA LEU A 303 1.01 7.62 -20.30
C LEU A 303 1.08 6.79 -21.60
N PHE A 304 1.24 5.47 -21.46
CA PHE A 304 1.31 4.54 -22.59
C PHE A 304 0.13 3.55 -22.65
N THR A 305 -0.73 3.49 -21.62
CA THR A 305 -1.86 2.55 -21.55
C THR A 305 -2.73 2.64 -22.80
N ARG A 306 -3.16 3.84 -23.18
CA ARG A 306 -4.05 4.01 -24.34
C ARG A 306 -3.41 3.49 -25.63
N GLN A 307 -2.15 3.85 -25.88
CA GLN A 307 -1.40 3.40 -27.05
C GLN A 307 -1.14 1.89 -27.04
N MET A 308 -0.96 1.29 -25.86
CA MET A 308 -0.82 -0.16 -25.71
C MET A 308 -2.10 -0.87 -26.09
N PHE A 309 -3.26 -0.45 -25.56
CA PHE A 309 -4.55 -1.06 -25.88
C PHE A 309 -4.97 -0.83 -27.33
N ASP A 310 -4.73 0.36 -27.88
CA ASP A 310 -5.06 0.68 -29.28
C ASP A 310 -4.24 -0.15 -30.29
N ARG A 311 -2.98 -0.50 -29.97
CA ARG A 311 -2.09 -1.23 -30.89
C ARG A 311 -2.09 -2.75 -30.71
N LEU A 312 -2.11 -3.23 -29.47
CA LEU A 312 -2.10 -4.67 -29.17
C LEU A 312 -3.51 -5.26 -29.21
N GLY A 313 -4.54 -4.43 -29.02
CA GLY A 313 -5.89 -4.88 -28.75
C GLY A 313 -6.08 -5.25 -27.27
N ASN A 314 -7.33 -5.24 -26.82
CA ASN A 314 -7.69 -5.40 -25.42
C ASN A 314 -7.21 -6.75 -24.85
N ASN A 315 -7.48 -7.85 -25.56
CA ASN A 315 -7.19 -9.20 -25.10
C ASN A 315 -5.68 -9.46 -24.95
N VAL A 316 -4.88 -9.04 -25.93
CA VAL A 316 -3.42 -9.21 -25.89
C VAL A 316 -2.80 -8.29 -24.85
N ALA A 317 -3.21 -7.02 -24.78
CA ALA A 317 -2.73 -6.08 -23.76
C ALA A 317 -2.98 -6.63 -22.34
N MET A 318 -4.18 -7.14 -22.06
CA MET A 318 -4.50 -7.76 -20.77
C MET A 318 -3.75 -9.07 -20.53
N SER A 319 -3.51 -9.88 -21.58
CA SER A 319 -2.72 -11.12 -21.48
C SER A 319 -1.26 -10.87 -21.11
N VAL A 320 -0.67 -9.77 -21.59
CA VAL A 320 0.68 -9.35 -21.18
C VAL A 320 0.71 -9.05 -19.67
N LEU A 321 -0.29 -8.34 -19.16
CA LEU A 321 -0.42 -8.04 -17.72
C LEU A 321 -0.66 -9.34 -16.91
N ALA A 322 -1.47 -10.26 -17.44
CA ALA A 322 -1.74 -11.56 -16.82
C ALA A 322 -0.48 -12.46 -16.76
N ALA A 323 0.38 -12.39 -17.78
CA ALA A 323 1.65 -13.10 -17.79
C ALA A 323 2.60 -12.59 -16.68
N VAL A 324 2.67 -11.27 -16.49
CA VAL A 324 3.43 -10.67 -15.38
C VAL A 324 2.87 -11.12 -14.03
N ALA A 325 1.55 -11.10 -13.84
CA ALA A 325 0.92 -11.59 -12.63
C ALA A 325 1.18 -13.10 -12.38
N THR A 326 1.29 -13.89 -13.45
CA THR A 326 1.62 -15.32 -13.35
C THR A 326 3.06 -15.52 -12.87
N ALA A 327 4.01 -14.68 -13.29
CA ALA A 327 5.37 -14.71 -12.78
C ALA A 327 5.43 -14.42 -11.27
N PHE A 328 4.54 -13.55 -10.77
CA PHE A 328 4.44 -13.26 -9.34
C PHE A 328 4.02 -14.45 -8.48
N CYS A 329 3.35 -15.47 -9.05
CA CYS A 329 3.00 -16.69 -8.34
C CYS A 329 4.24 -17.46 -7.81
N ILE A 330 5.42 -17.26 -8.42
CA ILE A 330 6.67 -17.92 -8.01
C ILE A 330 7.24 -17.29 -6.72
N VAL A 331 6.94 -16.03 -6.45
CA VAL A 331 7.52 -15.29 -5.32
C VAL A 331 7.12 -15.85 -3.95
N PRO A 332 5.82 -16.07 -3.62
CA PRO A 332 5.43 -16.59 -2.32
C PRO A 332 6.14 -17.90 -1.91
N PRO A 333 6.19 -18.97 -2.73
CA PRO A 333 6.89 -20.19 -2.33
C PRO A 333 8.39 -19.97 -2.15
N VAL A 334 9.02 -19.10 -2.96
CA VAL A 334 10.43 -18.75 -2.79
C VAL A 334 10.67 -18.03 -1.47
N PHE A 335 9.81 -17.08 -1.10
CA PHE A 335 9.97 -16.30 0.14
C PHE A 335 9.64 -17.13 1.38
N ILE A 336 8.64 -18.02 1.32
CA ILE A 336 8.30 -18.91 2.43
C ILE A 336 9.44 -19.90 2.70
N CYS A 337 10.04 -20.49 1.66
CA CYS A 337 11.10 -21.49 1.83
C CYS A 337 12.48 -20.88 2.08
N TYR A 338 12.81 -19.76 1.43
CA TYR A 338 14.16 -19.19 1.41
C TYR A 338 14.26 -17.79 2.04
N GLY A 339 13.15 -17.13 2.38
CA GLY A 339 13.14 -15.76 2.90
C GLY A 339 14.01 -15.60 4.15
N GLU A 340 13.92 -16.54 5.09
CA GLU A 340 14.77 -16.51 6.30
C GLU A 340 16.27 -16.59 5.96
N ARG A 341 16.65 -17.43 4.98
CA ARG A 341 18.05 -17.56 4.55
C ARG A 341 18.54 -16.29 3.84
N ILE A 342 17.70 -15.70 2.99
CA ILE A 342 18.02 -14.45 2.27
C ILE A 342 18.19 -13.31 3.27
N ARG A 343 17.30 -13.22 4.26
CA ARG A 343 17.34 -12.20 5.32
C ARG A 343 18.56 -12.35 6.25
N ARG A 344 18.99 -13.57 6.55
CA ARG A 344 20.22 -13.80 7.33
C ARG A 344 21.48 -13.34 6.61
N ALA A 345 21.49 -13.40 5.28
CA ALA A 345 22.63 -12.96 4.47
C ALA A 345 22.71 -11.44 4.31
N SER A 346 21.60 -10.72 4.54
CA SER A 346 21.53 -9.27 4.43
C SER A 346 22.19 -8.56 5.62
N LYS A 347 22.96 -7.51 5.34
CA LYS A 347 23.56 -6.63 6.36
C LYS A 347 22.52 -5.74 7.04
N PHE A 348 21.42 -5.41 6.35
CA PHE A 348 20.40 -4.49 6.83
C PHE A 348 19.38 -5.14 7.76
N SER A 349 19.13 -6.45 7.61
CA SER A 349 18.20 -7.19 8.49
C SER A 349 18.90 -7.92 9.65
N GLN A 350 20.22 -7.85 9.79
CA GLN A 350 20.96 -8.47 10.89
C GLN A 350 20.56 -7.93 12.26
N TYR A 351 20.25 -6.64 12.36
CA TYR A 351 19.77 -6.03 13.60
C TYR A 351 18.39 -6.55 13.98
N SER A 352 17.45 -6.58 13.02
CA SER A 352 16.13 -7.19 13.18
C SER A 352 16.19 -8.66 13.60
N TRP A 353 17.17 -9.39 13.06
CA TRP A 353 17.43 -10.78 13.45
C TRP A 353 17.84 -10.90 14.92
N LYS A 354 18.80 -10.07 15.38
CA LYS A 354 19.26 -10.08 16.78
C LYS A 354 18.11 -9.82 17.77
N ILE A 355 17.26 -8.84 17.48
CA ILE A 355 16.08 -8.55 18.32
C ILE A 355 15.11 -9.76 18.34
N GLN A 356 14.87 -10.40 17.20
CA GLN A 356 14.01 -11.59 17.15
C GLN A 356 14.61 -12.77 17.93
N GLU A 357 15.93 -12.91 17.92
CA GLU A 357 16.65 -13.93 18.69
C GLU A 357 16.60 -13.65 20.20
N GLU A 358 16.76 -12.40 20.61
CA GLU A 358 16.63 -11.95 22.00
C GLU A 358 15.20 -12.13 22.52
N GLN A 359 14.18 -11.75 21.75
CA GLN A 359 12.77 -11.97 22.10
C GLN A 359 12.37 -13.46 22.13
N GLY A 360 13.08 -14.30 21.38
CA GLY A 360 12.93 -15.76 21.43
C GLY A 360 13.52 -16.33 22.71
N LYS A 361 14.72 -15.87 23.11
CA LYS A 361 15.43 -16.33 24.31
C LYS A 361 14.79 -15.86 25.61
N GLU A 362 14.33 -14.61 25.68
CA GLU A 362 13.62 -14.07 26.86
C GLU A 362 12.33 -14.84 27.19
N LYS A 363 11.80 -15.67 26.29
CA LYS A 363 10.62 -16.50 26.51
C LYS A 363 10.92 -17.97 26.81
N GLU A 364 12.16 -18.43 26.59
CA GLU A 364 12.61 -19.77 27.01
C GLU A 364 13.16 -19.77 28.45
N ASP A 365 13.51 -18.59 28.99
CA ASP A 365 14.04 -18.40 30.35
C ASP A 365 12.95 -18.22 31.44
N TRP A 366 11.66 -18.41 31.11
CA TRP A 366 10.53 -18.51 32.06
C TRP A 366 9.85 -19.87 31.93
#